data_AF-A0A2I3GC60-F1
#
_entry.id   AF-A0A2I3GC60-F1
#
_cell.length_a   1.000
_cell.length_b   1.000
_cell.length_c   1.000
_cell.angle_alpha   90.00
_cell.angle_beta   90.00
_cell.angle_gamma   90.00
#
_symmetry.space_group_name_H-M   'P 1'
#
loop_
_entity.id
_entity.type
_entity.pdbx_description
1 polymer ?
#
loop_
_entity_poly.entity_id
_entity_poly.type
_entity_poly.pdbx_seq_one_letter_code
_entity_poly.pdbx_strand_id
1 'polypeptide(L)'
;MLEEILKTRFMVKQSMKAYKQDRALSRMLDARQLGLKLIANVTFGYTSANFSGRMPCIEVGDSIVHKARETLERAIKLVNDTKKWGARVVYGDTDSMFVLLKGATKEQSFKIGQEIAEAVTATNPKPVKLKFEKVYLPCVLQTKKRYVGYMYETLDQKDPVFDAKGIETVRRDSCPAVSKILERSLKLLFETRDISLIKQYVQRQCMKLLEGKASIQDFIFAKEYRGSFSYKPGACVPALELTRKMLTYDRRSEPQVGERVPYVIIYGTPGVPLIQLVRRPVEVLQDPTLRLNATYYITKQILPPLARIFSLIGIDVFSWYHELPRIHKATSSSRSEPEGRKGTISQYFTTLHCPVCDDLTQHGICSKSCCSHPQPRNPGVGT
;
A
#
# COMPACT_ATOMS: atom_id res chain seq x y z
N MET A 1 16.82 -5.78 -35.62
CA MET A 1 16.14 -4.95 -34.60
C MET A 1 15.79 -5.68 -33.30
N LEU A 2 14.70 -6.46 -33.20
CA LEU A 2 14.28 -7.04 -31.90
C LEU A 2 15.35 -7.93 -31.25
N GLU A 3 16.02 -8.75 -32.06
CA GLU A 3 17.11 -9.61 -31.59
C GLU A 3 18.28 -8.79 -31.02
N GLU A 4 18.65 -7.67 -31.65
CA GLU A 4 19.71 -6.79 -31.17
C GLU A 4 19.32 -6.14 -29.84
N ILE A 5 18.10 -5.60 -29.75
CA ILE A 5 17.57 -4.99 -28.50
C ILE A 5 17.61 -6.01 -27.36
N LEU A 6 17.19 -7.25 -27.61
CA LEU A 6 17.21 -8.33 -26.61
C LEU A 6 18.64 -8.73 -26.23
N LYS A 7 19.55 -8.89 -27.19
CA LYS A 7 20.97 -9.20 -26.94
C LYS A 7 21.63 -8.10 -26.10
N THR A 8 21.44 -6.83 -26.45
CA THR A 8 21.93 -5.70 -25.66
C THR A 8 21.32 -5.69 -24.27
N ARG A 9 20.03 -5.98 -24.13
CA ARG A 9 19.38 -6.06 -22.82
C ARG A 9 19.98 -7.18 -21.96
N PHE A 10 20.27 -8.34 -22.55
CA PHE A 10 20.91 -9.44 -21.82
C PHE A 10 22.32 -9.08 -21.36
N MET A 11 23.10 -8.43 -22.22
CA MET A 11 24.43 -7.90 -21.88
C MET A 11 24.34 -6.93 -20.67
N VAL A 12 23.44 -5.95 -20.71
CA VAL A 12 23.24 -4.99 -19.60
C VAL A 12 22.84 -5.71 -18.30
N LYS A 13 21.95 -6.72 -18.38
CA LYS A 13 21.57 -7.52 -17.21
C LYS A 13 22.71 -8.36 -16.65
N GLN A 14 23.62 -8.84 -17.50
CA GLN A 14 24.82 -9.56 -17.07
C GLN A 14 25.80 -8.62 -16.36
N SER A 15 26.05 -7.43 -16.92
CA SER A 15 26.85 -6.39 -16.25
C SER A 15 26.24 -5.99 -14.90
N MET A 16 24.91 -5.85 -14.82
CA MET A 16 24.22 -5.52 -13.57
C MET A 16 24.43 -6.57 -12.47
N LYS A 17 24.57 -7.85 -12.84
CA LYS A 17 24.90 -8.92 -11.89
C LYS A 17 26.36 -8.86 -11.43
N ALA A 18 27.28 -8.54 -12.33
CA ALA A 18 28.71 -8.43 -12.02
C ALA A 18 28.99 -7.26 -11.04
N TYR A 19 28.33 -6.12 -11.25
CA TYR A 19 28.54 -4.90 -10.46
C TYR A 19 27.46 -4.68 -9.38
N LYS A 20 26.97 -5.75 -8.74
CA LYS A 20 25.89 -5.66 -7.74
C LYS A 20 26.27 -4.81 -6.51
N GLN A 21 27.56 -4.65 -6.23
CA GLN A 21 28.06 -3.91 -5.06
C GLN A 21 27.93 -2.39 -5.23
N ASP A 22 28.07 -1.87 -6.46
CA ASP A 22 27.91 -0.44 -6.73
C ASP A 22 26.42 -0.10 -6.93
N ARG A 23 25.82 0.50 -5.90
CA ARG A 23 24.40 0.90 -5.93
C ARG A 23 24.09 1.94 -7.00
N ALA A 24 25.00 2.89 -7.25
CA ALA A 24 24.76 3.95 -8.21
C ALA A 24 24.78 3.39 -9.64
N LEU A 25 25.80 2.59 -9.96
CA LEU A 25 25.91 1.91 -11.24
C LEU A 25 24.79 0.91 -11.45
N SER A 26 24.45 0.11 -10.44
CA SER A 26 23.35 -0.86 -10.50
C SER A 26 22.02 -0.18 -10.83
N ARG A 27 21.72 0.97 -10.20
CA ARG A 27 20.51 1.76 -10.49
C ARG A 27 20.50 2.29 -11.94
N MET A 28 21.64 2.76 -12.45
CA MET A 28 21.74 3.21 -13.85
C MET A 28 21.55 2.06 -14.84
N LEU A 29 22.17 0.90 -14.58
CA LEU A 29 22.03 -0.30 -15.42
C LEU A 29 20.58 -0.84 -15.38
N ASP A 30 19.91 -0.78 -14.24
CA ASP A 30 18.51 -1.16 -14.13
C ASP A 30 17.59 -0.23 -14.94
N ALA A 31 17.80 1.08 -14.86
CA ALA A 31 17.09 2.05 -15.71
C ALA A 31 17.32 1.75 -17.20
N ARG A 32 18.56 1.42 -17.60
CA ARG A 32 18.90 1.09 -18.99
C ARG A 32 18.24 -0.20 -19.47
N GLN A 33 18.25 -1.28 -18.67
CA GLN A 33 17.57 -2.52 -19.06
C GLN A 33 16.05 -2.34 -19.12
N LEU A 34 15.48 -1.49 -18.27
CA LEU A 34 14.06 -1.17 -18.27
C LEU A 34 13.68 -0.36 -19.51
N GLY A 35 14.52 0.59 -19.92
CA GLY A 35 14.35 1.31 -21.18
C GLY A 35 14.38 0.38 -22.40
N LEU A 36 15.35 -0.53 -22.48
CA LEU A 36 15.42 -1.53 -23.56
C LEU A 36 14.20 -2.47 -23.55
N LYS A 37 13.71 -2.87 -22.37
CA LYS A 37 12.47 -3.63 -22.22
C LYS A 37 11.28 -2.84 -22.75
N LEU A 38 11.17 -1.56 -22.40
CA LEU A 38 10.07 -0.70 -22.84
C LEU A 38 10.06 -0.55 -24.36
N ILE A 39 11.23 -0.34 -24.99
CA ILE A 39 11.35 -0.25 -26.46
C ILE A 39 10.83 -1.54 -27.10
N ALA A 40 11.27 -2.71 -26.63
CA ALA A 40 10.79 -3.99 -27.16
C ALA A 40 9.27 -4.17 -27.00
N ASN A 41 8.72 -3.78 -25.84
CA ASN A 41 7.28 -3.85 -25.59
C ASN A 41 6.47 -2.87 -26.45
N VAL A 42 6.99 -1.66 -26.68
CA VAL A 42 6.36 -0.66 -27.55
C VAL A 42 6.43 -1.08 -29.01
N THR A 43 7.46 -1.80 -29.45
CA THR A 43 7.51 -2.39 -30.80
C THR A 43 6.32 -3.32 -31.03
N PHE A 44 5.97 -4.16 -30.04
CA PHE A 44 4.74 -4.96 -30.10
C PHE A 44 3.50 -4.05 -30.09
N GLY A 45 3.40 -3.11 -29.13
CA GLY A 45 2.24 -2.22 -29.02
C GLY A 45 1.97 -1.36 -30.27
N TYR A 46 3.00 -1.06 -31.06
CA TYR A 46 2.91 -0.33 -32.32
C TYR A 46 2.08 -1.10 -33.37
N THR A 47 2.12 -2.44 -33.35
CA THR A 47 1.37 -3.27 -34.31
C THR A 47 -0.14 -3.03 -34.22
N SER A 48 -0.69 -2.81 -33.02
CA SER A 48 -2.14 -2.61 -32.83
C SER A 48 -2.54 -1.14 -32.57
N ALA A 49 -1.68 -0.17 -32.91
CA ALA A 49 -1.90 1.25 -32.60
C ALA A 49 -2.90 1.94 -33.56
N ASN A 50 -4.18 1.56 -33.53
CA ASN A 50 -5.18 2.05 -34.49
C ASN A 50 -5.55 3.53 -34.35
N PHE A 51 -5.53 4.08 -33.14
CA PHE A 51 -6.01 5.45 -32.90
C PHE A 51 -5.03 6.52 -33.38
N SER A 52 -3.73 6.29 -33.24
CA SER A 52 -2.68 7.29 -33.50
C SER A 52 -1.43 6.73 -34.18
N GLY A 53 -1.43 5.46 -34.55
CA GLY A 53 -0.31 4.80 -35.23
C GLY A 53 -0.25 5.15 -36.70
N ARG A 54 0.96 5.16 -37.27
CA ARG A 54 1.18 5.48 -38.69
C ARG A 54 1.07 4.27 -39.61
N MET A 55 1.24 3.05 -39.07
CA MET A 55 1.20 1.80 -39.82
C MET A 55 0.75 0.64 -38.91
N PRO A 56 -0.52 0.62 -38.46
CA PRO A 56 -1.04 -0.49 -37.66
C PRO A 56 -1.26 -1.73 -38.54
N CYS A 57 -0.96 -2.90 -37.98
CA CYS A 57 -1.30 -4.22 -38.52
C CYS A 57 -1.82 -5.08 -37.36
N ILE A 58 -3.16 -5.11 -37.24
CA ILE A 58 -3.88 -5.70 -36.11
C ILE A 58 -3.68 -7.23 -36.10
N GLU A 59 -3.63 -7.83 -37.28
CA GLU A 59 -3.51 -9.27 -37.50
C GLU A 59 -2.22 -9.83 -36.88
N VAL A 60 -1.12 -9.06 -36.96
CA VAL A 60 0.15 -9.41 -36.32
C VAL A 60 0.02 -9.31 -34.80
N GLY A 61 -0.59 -8.25 -34.29
CA GLY A 61 -0.83 -8.07 -32.85
C GLY A 61 -1.66 -9.20 -32.26
N ASP A 62 -2.77 -9.55 -32.91
CA ASP A 62 -3.66 -10.63 -32.49
C ASP A 62 -2.98 -12.00 -32.55
N SER A 63 -2.21 -12.26 -33.60
CA SER A 63 -1.43 -13.50 -33.74
C SER A 63 -0.41 -13.66 -32.60
N ILE A 64 0.26 -12.57 -32.20
CA ILE A 64 1.21 -12.58 -31.08
C ILE A 64 0.50 -12.89 -29.76
N VAL A 65 -0.64 -12.23 -29.49
CA VAL A 65 -1.42 -12.44 -28.25
C VAL A 65 -1.96 -13.87 -28.18
N HIS A 66 -2.49 -14.38 -29.29
CA HIS A 66 -2.98 -15.75 -29.39
C HIS A 66 -1.85 -16.75 -29.12
N LYS A 67 -0.69 -16.58 -29.77
CA LYS A 67 0.42 -17.51 -29.58
C LYS A 67 1.02 -17.46 -28.18
N ALA A 68 1.04 -16.29 -27.54
CA ALA A 68 1.43 -16.15 -26.14
C ALA A 68 0.49 -16.92 -25.21
N ARG A 69 -0.83 -16.80 -25.42
CA ARG A 69 -1.84 -17.53 -24.65
C ARG A 69 -1.72 -19.05 -24.82
N GLU A 70 -1.63 -19.52 -26.06
CA GLU A 70 -1.45 -20.94 -26.37
C GLU A 70 -0.17 -21.49 -25.70
N THR A 71 0.90 -20.72 -25.69
CA THR A 71 2.16 -21.11 -25.05
C THR A 71 2.03 -21.23 -23.53
N LEU A 72 1.33 -20.30 -22.88
CA LEU A 72 1.05 -20.38 -21.45
C LEU A 72 0.13 -21.59 -21.13
N GLU A 73 -0.94 -21.78 -21.89
CA GLU A 73 -1.88 -22.89 -21.69
C GLU A 73 -1.20 -24.26 -21.86
N ARG A 74 -0.30 -24.41 -22.86
CA ARG A 74 0.53 -25.61 -23.03
C ARG A 74 1.47 -25.84 -21.85
N ALA A 75 2.11 -24.78 -21.32
CA ALA A 75 2.96 -24.89 -20.14
C ALA A 75 2.16 -25.32 -18.90
N ILE A 76 0.97 -24.74 -18.69
CA ILE A 76 0.07 -25.11 -17.58
C ILE A 76 -0.35 -26.58 -17.69
N LYS A 77 -0.73 -27.02 -18.89
CA LYS A 77 -1.10 -28.41 -19.14
C LYS A 77 0.05 -29.36 -18.83
N LEU A 78 1.26 -29.07 -19.31
CA LEU A 78 2.45 -29.87 -19.03
C LEU A 78 2.71 -30.02 -17.52
N VAL A 79 2.61 -28.93 -16.76
CA VAL A 79 2.82 -28.95 -15.30
C VAL A 79 1.76 -29.80 -14.60
N ASN A 80 0.48 -29.64 -14.94
CA ASN A 80 -0.61 -30.36 -14.29
C ASN A 80 -0.66 -31.85 -14.67
N ASP A 81 -0.31 -32.21 -15.90
CA ASP A 81 -0.36 -33.60 -16.40
C ASP A 81 0.82 -34.44 -15.87
N THR A 82 1.94 -33.80 -15.53
CA THR A 82 3.15 -34.50 -15.10
C THR A 82 3.09 -34.87 -13.62
N LYS A 83 2.58 -36.07 -13.33
CA LYS A 83 2.42 -36.60 -11.96
C LYS A 83 3.70 -36.60 -11.11
N LYS A 84 4.88 -36.75 -11.73
CA LYS A 84 6.18 -36.84 -11.03
C LYS A 84 6.48 -35.63 -10.13
N TRP A 85 5.94 -34.46 -10.47
CA TRP A 85 6.20 -33.22 -9.73
C TRP A 85 5.23 -33.00 -8.57
N GLY A 86 4.10 -33.72 -8.52
CA GLY A 86 3.05 -33.46 -7.52
C GLY A 86 2.54 -32.01 -7.53
N ALA A 87 2.64 -31.35 -8.69
CA ALA A 87 2.46 -29.92 -8.87
C ALA A 87 1.05 -29.57 -9.35
N ARG A 88 0.54 -28.42 -8.92
CA ARG A 88 -0.71 -27.86 -9.46
C ARG A 88 -0.58 -26.37 -9.71
N VAL A 89 -0.90 -25.92 -10.91
CA VAL A 89 -0.96 -24.48 -11.20
C VAL A 89 -2.17 -23.87 -10.49
N VAL A 90 -1.95 -22.83 -9.69
CA VAL A 90 -3.00 -22.13 -8.90
C VAL A 90 -3.29 -20.72 -9.39
N TYR A 91 -2.36 -20.11 -10.12
CA TYR A 91 -2.52 -18.77 -10.67
C TYR A 91 -1.69 -18.62 -11.93
N GLY A 92 -2.14 -17.78 -12.85
CA GLY A 92 -1.39 -17.40 -14.05
C GLY A 92 -1.78 -16.00 -14.50
N ASP A 93 -0.79 -15.22 -14.91
CA ASP A 93 -0.96 -13.85 -15.39
C ASP A 93 -0.05 -13.66 -16.60
N THR A 94 -0.63 -13.80 -17.80
CA THR A 94 -0.04 -13.58 -19.14
C THR A 94 1.25 -14.31 -19.48
N ASP A 95 2.32 -14.07 -18.74
CA ASP A 95 3.69 -14.55 -18.93
C ASP A 95 4.23 -15.31 -17.71
N SER A 96 3.42 -15.44 -16.65
CA SER A 96 3.80 -16.10 -15.40
C SER A 96 2.76 -17.11 -14.95
N MET A 97 3.21 -18.16 -14.26
CA MET A 97 2.36 -19.15 -13.61
C MET A 97 2.89 -19.48 -12.21
N PHE A 98 1.98 -19.69 -11.28
CA PHE A 98 2.27 -20.03 -9.89
C PHE A 98 1.93 -21.49 -9.69
N VAL A 99 2.95 -22.27 -9.34
CA VAL A 99 2.85 -23.70 -9.14
C VAL A 99 2.85 -23.99 -7.64
N LEU A 100 1.76 -24.61 -7.17
CA LEU A 100 1.64 -25.06 -5.79
C LEU A 100 2.25 -26.46 -5.67
N LEU A 101 3.23 -26.58 -4.78
CA LEU A 101 3.83 -27.83 -4.35
C LEU A 101 3.41 -28.08 -2.90
N LYS A 102 2.47 -29.00 -2.67
CA LYS A 102 1.94 -29.26 -1.32
C LYS A 102 2.97 -30.05 -0.51
N GLY A 103 3.32 -29.55 0.68
CA GLY A 103 4.23 -30.22 1.60
C GLY A 103 5.71 -30.21 1.18
N ALA A 104 6.07 -29.53 0.09
CA ALA A 104 7.45 -29.44 -0.35
C ALA A 104 8.26 -28.45 0.51
N THR A 105 9.52 -28.77 0.76
CA THR A 105 10.45 -27.82 1.38
C THR A 105 10.87 -26.73 0.40
N LYS A 106 11.54 -25.68 0.89
CA LYS A 106 12.13 -24.65 0.04
C LYS A 106 13.08 -25.28 -0.99
N GLU A 107 13.95 -26.17 -0.54
CA GLU A 107 14.98 -26.83 -1.36
C GLU A 107 14.35 -27.67 -2.48
N GLN A 108 13.34 -28.46 -2.13
CA GLN A 108 12.58 -29.25 -3.11
C GLN A 108 11.86 -28.35 -4.11
N SER A 109 11.31 -27.22 -3.65
CA SER A 109 10.59 -26.28 -4.51
C SER A 109 11.48 -25.63 -5.56
N PHE A 110 12.72 -25.26 -5.20
CA PHE A 110 13.70 -24.76 -6.17
C PHE A 110 14.10 -25.83 -7.19
N LYS A 111 14.34 -27.07 -6.75
CA LYS A 111 14.71 -28.17 -7.65
C LYS A 111 13.59 -28.47 -8.66
N ILE A 112 12.36 -28.66 -8.17
CA ILE A 112 11.19 -28.94 -9.01
C ILE A 112 10.89 -27.75 -9.93
N GLY A 113 10.99 -26.52 -9.42
CA GLY A 113 10.78 -25.32 -10.22
C GLY A 113 11.76 -25.19 -11.39
N GLN A 114 13.03 -25.56 -11.18
CA GLN A 114 14.05 -25.58 -12.22
C GLN A 114 13.78 -26.69 -13.26
N GLU A 115 13.42 -27.90 -12.82
CA GLU A 115 13.04 -29.01 -13.71
C GLU A 115 11.83 -28.65 -14.59
N ILE A 116 10.81 -27.99 -14.01
CA ILE A 116 9.65 -27.49 -14.75
C ILE A 116 10.07 -26.45 -15.79
N ALA A 117 10.93 -25.50 -15.41
CA ALA A 117 11.40 -24.45 -16.32
C ALA A 117 12.18 -25.03 -17.51
N GLU A 118 13.01 -26.05 -17.28
CA GLU A 118 13.77 -26.75 -18.32
C GLU A 118 12.85 -27.56 -19.24
N ALA A 119 11.92 -28.33 -18.67
CA ALA A 119 10.96 -29.11 -19.45
C ALA A 119 10.07 -28.22 -20.34
N VAL A 120 9.53 -27.13 -19.79
CA VAL A 120 8.73 -26.17 -20.58
C VAL A 120 9.60 -25.52 -21.65
N THR A 121 10.84 -25.11 -21.34
CA THR A 121 11.75 -24.52 -22.32
C THR A 121 12.05 -25.48 -23.48
N ALA A 122 12.29 -26.76 -23.19
CA ALA A 122 12.59 -27.77 -24.22
C ALA A 122 11.45 -28.01 -25.21
N THR A 123 10.19 -27.81 -24.78
CA THR A 123 9.00 -27.95 -25.64
C THR A 123 8.73 -26.74 -26.55
N ASN A 124 9.50 -25.65 -26.41
CA ASN A 124 9.26 -24.41 -27.13
C ASN A 124 10.40 -24.09 -28.12
N PRO A 125 10.08 -23.42 -29.25
CA PRO A 125 11.10 -23.03 -30.22
C PRO A 125 12.02 -21.94 -29.66
N LYS A 126 13.28 -21.90 -30.11
CA LYS A 126 14.17 -20.76 -29.85
C LYS A 126 13.53 -19.49 -30.44
N PRO A 127 13.54 -18.34 -29.74
CA PRO A 127 14.27 -18.01 -28.50
C PRO A 127 13.44 -18.13 -27.20
N VAL A 128 12.28 -18.80 -27.22
CA VAL A 128 11.38 -18.87 -26.06
C VAL A 128 12.03 -19.69 -24.95
N LYS A 129 12.18 -19.08 -23.77
CA LYS A 129 12.74 -19.74 -22.58
C LYS A 129 11.91 -19.38 -21.36
N LEU A 130 11.43 -20.39 -20.64
CA LEU A 130 10.84 -20.21 -19.32
C LEU A 130 11.98 -20.08 -18.30
N LYS A 131 11.93 -19.04 -17.48
CA LYS A 131 12.90 -18.81 -16.43
C LYS A 131 12.25 -19.04 -15.08
N PHE A 132 12.83 -19.91 -14.27
CA PHE A 132 12.51 -19.98 -12.85
C PHE A 132 13.07 -18.72 -12.16
N GLU A 133 12.20 -17.96 -11.49
CA GLU A 133 12.60 -16.70 -10.85
C GLU A 133 12.69 -16.79 -9.32
N LYS A 134 11.71 -17.42 -8.67
CA LYS A 134 11.54 -17.32 -7.22
C LYS A 134 10.56 -18.33 -6.65
N VAL A 135 10.71 -18.60 -5.36
CA VAL A 135 9.74 -19.32 -4.52
C VAL A 135 9.06 -18.33 -3.57
N TYR A 136 7.75 -18.44 -3.40
CA TYR A 136 7.03 -17.74 -2.32
C TYR A 136 6.76 -18.68 -1.15
N LEU A 137 7.17 -18.29 0.05
CA LEU A 137 6.94 -19.03 1.28
C LEU A 137 6.95 -18.11 2.52
N PRO A 138 5.81 -17.77 3.14
CA PRO A 138 4.44 -18.00 2.70
C PRO A 138 3.96 -17.01 1.61
N CYS A 139 2.75 -17.25 1.07
CA CYS A 139 2.11 -16.42 0.05
C CYS A 139 0.60 -16.32 0.28
N VAL A 140 0.02 -15.17 -0.08
CA VAL A 140 -1.43 -14.94 -0.14
C VAL A 140 -1.79 -14.43 -1.53
N LEU A 141 -2.69 -15.15 -2.19
CA LEU A 141 -3.28 -14.76 -3.47
C LEU A 141 -4.69 -14.23 -3.21
N GLN A 142 -4.91 -12.93 -3.39
CA GLN A 142 -6.19 -12.30 -3.10
C GLN A 142 -7.11 -12.32 -4.32
N THR A 143 -6.70 -11.68 -5.42
CA THR A 143 -7.41 -11.70 -6.70
C THR A 143 -6.40 -11.59 -7.83
N LYS A 144 -6.89 -11.58 -9.09
CA LYS A 144 -6.05 -11.26 -10.25
C LYS A 144 -5.27 -9.96 -10.00
N LYS A 145 -3.96 -10.02 -10.26
CA LYS A 145 -2.98 -8.94 -10.08
C LYS A 145 -2.86 -8.41 -8.65
N ARG A 146 -3.33 -9.17 -7.65
CA ARG A 146 -3.28 -8.82 -6.22
C ARG A 146 -2.80 -10.00 -5.39
N TYR A 147 -1.52 -9.98 -5.03
CA TYR A 147 -0.90 -11.02 -4.22
C TYR A 147 0.28 -10.48 -3.43
N VAL A 148 0.63 -11.18 -2.37
CA VAL A 148 1.75 -10.82 -1.49
C VAL A 148 2.39 -12.07 -0.91
N GLY A 149 3.71 -12.06 -0.74
CA GLY A 149 4.40 -13.18 -0.15
C GLY A 149 5.85 -12.85 0.20
N TYR A 150 6.44 -13.75 0.98
CA TYR A 150 7.87 -13.78 1.22
C TYR A 150 8.57 -14.52 0.10
N MET A 151 9.40 -13.79 -0.62
CA MET A 151 10.08 -14.21 -1.83
C MET A 151 11.52 -14.65 -1.52
N TYR A 152 11.87 -15.82 -2.05
CA TYR A 152 13.23 -16.34 -2.09
C TYR A 152 13.68 -16.47 -3.55
N GLU A 153 14.76 -15.78 -3.92
CA GLU A 153 15.36 -15.83 -5.27
C GLU A 153 16.44 -16.91 -5.38
N THR A 154 17.10 -17.23 -4.25
CA THR A 154 18.13 -18.26 -4.18
C THR A 154 17.91 -19.19 -2.99
N LEU A 155 18.49 -20.39 -3.07
CA LEU A 155 18.45 -21.37 -1.99
C LEU A 155 19.13 -20.86 -0.73
N ASP A 156 20.30 -20.23 -0.89
CA ASP A 156 21.14 -19.73 0.20
C ASP A 156 20.57 -18.49 0.88
N GLN A 157 19.52 -17.88 0.30
CA GLN A 157 18.85 -16.74 0.90
C GLN A 157 18.17 -17.17 2.20
N LYS A 158 18.67 -16.62 3.33
CA LYS A 158 18.11 -16.82 4.67
C LYS A 158 16.88 -15.96 4.89
N ASP A 159 17.02 -14.65 4.69
CA ASP A 159 15.94 -13.68 4.93
C ASP A 159 15.07 -13.48 3.69
N PRO A 160 13.75 -13.63 3.79
CA PRO A 160 12.86 -13.41 2.65
C PRO A 160 12.77 -11.93 2.28
N VAL A 161 12.45 -11.67 1.00
CA VAL A 161 12.05 -10.33 0.55
C VAL A 161 10.53 -10.24 0.55
N PHE A 162 9.97 -9.23 1.21
CA PHE A 162 8.53 -8.94 1.14
C PHE A 162 8.17 -8.41 -0.25
N ASP A 163 7.50 -9.23 -1.07
CA ASP A 163 7.06 -8.84 -2.41
C ASP A 163 5.53 -8.75 -2.44
N ALA A 164 5.05 -7.57 -2.81
CA ALA A 164 3.64 -7.21 -2.85
C ALA A 164 3.28 -6.67 -4.23
N LYS A 165 2.24 -7.22 -4.85
CA LYS A 165 1.75 -6.80 -6.18
C LYS A 165 0.29 -6.38 -6.08
N GLY A 166 0.00 -5.15 -6.50
CA GLY A 166 -1.36 -4.60 -6.63
C GLY A 166 -2.16 -4.40 -5.33
N ILE A 167 -1.60 -4.76 -4.18
CA ILE A 167 -2.22 -4.53 -2.86
C ILE A 167 -1.89 -3.13 -2.30
N GLU A 168 -2.57 -2.81 -1.19
CA GLU A 168 -2.49 -1.59 -0.37
C GLU A 168 -1.08 -1.00 -0.21
N THR A 169 -0.09 -1.88 -0.06
CA THR A 169 1.27 -1.53 0.34
C THR A 169 2.06 -0.80 -0.75
N VAL A 170 1.75 -1.06 -2.03
CA VAL A 170 2.50 -0.51 -3.18
C VAL A 170 1.72 0.54 -3.94
N ARG A 171 0.45 0.73 -3.61
CA ARG A 171 -0.39 1.73 -4.27
C ARG A 171 -0.23 3.10 -3.62
N ARG A 172 -0.40 4.15 -4.43
CA ARG A 172 -0.22 5.56 -4.02
C ARG A 172 -1.54 6.32 -3.87
N ASP A 173 -2.67 5.64 -3.95
CA ASP A 173 -4.00 6.24 -3.85
C ASP A 173 -4.58 6.21 -2.42
N SER A 174 -4.01 5.40 -1.53
CA SER A 174 -4.32 5.37 -0.10
C SER A 174 -3.36 6.23 0.72
N CYS A 175 -3.71 6.51 1.98
CA CYS A 175 -2.79 7.17 2.90
C CYS A 175 -1.68 6.22 3.40
N PRO A 176 -0.49 6.72 3.76
CA PRO A 176 0.64 5.91 4.21
C PRO A 176 0.33 4.97 5.39
N ALA A 177 -0.59 5.35 6.29
CA ALA A 177 -1.03 4.53 7.41
C ALA A 177 -1.57 3.17 6.93
N VAL A 178 -2.35 3.14 5.85
CA VAL A 178 -2.92 1.90 5.31
C VAL A 178 -1.79 0.96 4.88
N SER A 179 -0.83 1.46 4.11
CA SER A 179 0.29 0.67 3.62
C SER A 179 1.15 0.15 4.77
N LYS A 180 1.49 0.99 5.74
CA LYS A 180 2.31 0.61 6.92
C LYS A 180 1.62 -0.43 7.80
N ILE A 181 0.34 -0.23 8.12
CA ILE A 181 -0.44 -1.13 8.98
C ILE A 181 -0.65 -2.47 8.27
N LEU A 182 -0.99 -2.45 6.98
CA LEU A 182 -1.19 -3.66 6.20
C LEU A 182 0.11 -4.47 6.06
N GLU A 183 1.22 -3.81 5.72
CA GLU A 183 2.53 -4.45 5.60
C GLU A 183 2.94 -5.08 6.93
N ARG A 184 2.84 -4.36 8.05
CA ARG A 184 3.20 -4.90 9.35
C ARG A 184 2.30 -6.07 9.76
N SER A 185 1.00 -5.99 9.50
CA SER A 185 0.05 -7.07 9.80
C SER A 185 0.36 -8.34 8.98
N LEU A 186 0.74 -8.17 7.72
CA LEU A 186 1.15 -9.28 6.85
C LEU A 186 2.49 -9.90 7.28
N LYS A 187 3.47 -9.09 7.67
CA LYS A 187 4.74 -9.60 8.20
C LYS A 187 4.51 -10.41 9.48
N LEU A 188 3.69 -9.90 10.41
CA LEU A 188 3.29 -10.64 11.60
C LEU A 188 2.62 -11.98 11.25
N LEU A 189 1.68 -11.97 10.29
CA LEU A 189 1.04 -13.20 9.80
C LEU A 189 2.05 -14.22 9.26
N PHE A 190 3.05 -13.76 8.51
CA PHE A 190 4.03 -14.63 7.87
C PHE A 190 5.10 -15.16 8.84
N GLU A 191 5.46 -14.36 9.85
CA GLU A 191 6.49 -14.69 10.84
C GLU A 191 5.95 -15.54 11.99
N THR A 192 4.84 -15.13 12.62
CA THR A 192 4.35 -15.76 13.84
C THR A 192 3.20 -16.72 13.61
N ARG A 193 2.41 -16.50 12.54
CA ARG A 193 1.15 -17.20 12.27
C ARG A 193 0.12 -17.08 13.40
N ASP A 194 0.32 -16.14 14.33
CA ASP A 194 -0.57 -15.91 15.46
C ASP A 194 -1.49 -14.72 15.19
N ILE A 195 -2.78 -15.02 15.07
CA ILE A 195 -3.85 -14.05 14.80
C ILE A 195 -4.04 -13.10 15.99
N SER A 196 -3.76 -13.55 17.22
CA SER A 196 -3.95 -12.76 18.44
C SER A 196 -3.03 -11.55 18.46
N LEU A 197 -1.77 -11.73 18.07
CA LEU A 197 -0.78 -10.65 17.95
C LEU A 197 -1.18 -9.63 16.88
N ILE A 198 -1.75 -10.09 15.77
CA ILE A 198 -2.24 -9.23 14.69
C ILE A 198 -3.44 -8.41 15.18
N LYS A 199 -4.40 -9.05 15.85
CA LYS A 199 -5.58 -8.41 16.44
C LYS A 199 -5.17 -7.30 17.40
N GLN A 200 -4.28 -7.60 18.36
CA GLN A 200 -3.76 -6.63 19.31
C GLN A 200 -3.04 -5.46 18.61
N TYR A 201 -2.24 -5.75 17.57
CA TYR A 201 -1.57 -4.72 16.79
C TYR A 201 -2.58 -3.78 16.10
N VAL A 202 -3.56 -4.33 15.38
CA VAL A 202 -4.57 -3.54 14.66
C VAL A 202 -5.41 -2.72 15.63
N GLN A 203 -5.88 -3.32 16.73
CA GLN A 203 -6.62 -2.63 17.79
C GLN A 203 -5.83 -1.45 18.37
N ARG A 204 -4.52 -1.64 18.64
CA ARG A 204 -3.64 -0.55 19.11
C ARG A 204 -3.53 0.58 18.09
N GLN A 205 -3.45 0.29 16.80
CA GLN A 205 -3.40 1.32 15.76
C GLN A 205 -4.73 2.09 15.66
N CYS A 206 -5.87 1.39 15.77
CA CYS A 206 -7.18 2.02 15.83
C CYS A 206 -7.31 2.94 17.05
N MET A 207 -6.91 2.48 18.24
CA MET A 207 -6.93 3.29 19.46
C MET A 207 -6.02 4.51 19.35
N LYS A 208 -4.81 4.37 18.80
CA LYS A 208 -3.88 5.49 18.57
C LYS A 208 -4.51 6.60 17.72
N LEU A 209 -5.32 6.22 16.71
CA LEU A 209 -6.02 7.17 15.86
C LEU A 209 -7.24 7.81 16.57
N LEU A 210 -8.03 7.01 17.30
CA LEU A 210 -9.17 7.51 18.09
C LEU A 210 -8.74 8.50 19.17
N GLU A 211 -7.61 8.23 19.84
CA GLU A 211 -7.02 9.10 20.85
C GLU A 211 -6.37 10.38 20.27
N GLY A 212 -6.27 10.50 18.94
CA GLY A 212 -5.60 11.63 18.29
C GLY A 212 -4.07 11.65 18.44
N LYS A 213 -3.45 10.54 18.88
CA LYS A 213 -1.99 10.41 19.02
C LYS A 213 -1.28 10.00 17.72
N ALA A 214 -2.02 9.85 16.63
CA ALA A 214 -1.47 9.44 15.35
C ALA A 214 -0.93 10.66 14.57
N SER A 215 0.20 10.49 13.87
CA SER A 215 0.80 11.56 13.08
C SER A 215 -0.06 11.87 11.86
N ILE A 216 -0.38 13.15 11.65
CA ILE A 216 -1.19 13.62 10.50
C ILE A 216 -0.55 13.20 9.16
N GLN A 217 0.79 13.17 9.08
CA GLN A 217 1.53 12.80 7.87
C GLN A 217 1.15 11.42 7.34
N ASP A 218 0.82 10.47 8.23
CA ASP A 218 0.42 9.12 7.85
C ASP A 218 -1.00 9.04 7.26
N PHE A 219 -1.79 10.11 7.39
CA PHE A 219 -3.18 10.18 6.94
C PHE A 219 -3.39 11.12 5.74
N ILE A 220 -2.30 11.65 5.18
CA ILE A 220 -2.35 12.50 3.98
C ILE A 220 -2.58 11.62 2.75
N PHE A 221 -3.63 11.93 1.99
CA PHE A 221 -3.83 11.45 0.63
C PHE A 221 -3.14 12.39 -0.37
N ALA A 222 -2.76 11.87 -1.53
CA ALA A 222 -2.19 12.67 -2.61
C ALA A 222 -2.79 12.27 -3.96
N LYS A 223 -3.67 13.13 -4.51
CA LYS A 223 -4.39 12.84 -5.76
C LYS A 223 -3.96 13.79 -6.86
N GLU A 224 -3.79 13.23 -8.06
CA GLU A 224 -3.34 13.98 -9.23
C GLU A 224 -4.40 14.98 -9.70
N TYR A 225 -3.95 16.21 -9.95
CA TYR A 225 -4.74 17.26 -10.57
C TYR A 225 -4.63 17.17 -12.09
N ARG A 226 -5.78 17.09 -12.77
CA ARG A 226 -5.85 16.90 -14.22
C ARG A 226 -6.08 18.19 -15.00
N GLY A 227 -6.11 19.34 -14.31
CA GLY A 227 -6.49 20.63 -14.90
C GLY A 227 -7.99 20.88 -14.84
N SER A 228 -8.37 22.13 -14.58
CA SER A 228 -9.76 22.56 -14.38
C SER A 228 -10.70 22.11 -15.51
N PHE A 229 -10.25 22.22 -16.75
CA PHE A 229 -11.04 21.93 -17.96
C PHE A 229 -11.14 20.44 -18.30
N SER A 230 -10.29 19.58 -17.73
CA SER A 230 -10.32 18.14 -18.02
C SER A 230 -11.33 17.37 -17.17
N TYR A 231 -11.95 18.01 -16.19
CA TYR A 231 -12.98 17.41 -15.36
C TYR A 231 -14.38 17.64 -15.92
N LYS A 232 -15.24 16.62 -15.84
CA LYS A 232 -16.65 16.75 -16.19
C LYS A 232 -17.36 17.76 -15.26
N PRO A 233 -18.39 18.49 -15.74
CA PRO A 233 -19.25 19.30 -14.88
C PRO A 233 -19.79 18.47 -13.71
N GLY A 234 -19.70 19.00 -12.48
CA GLY A 234 -20.13 18.30 -11.27
C GLY A 234 -19.17 17.22 -10.73
N ALA A 235 -17.94 17.09 -11.27
CA ALA A 235 -16.97 16.12 -10.76
C ALA A 235 -16.57 16.41 -9.30
N CYS A 236 -16.83 15.46 -8.39
CA CYS A 236 -16.46 15.51 -6.98
C CYS A 236 -15.06 14.91 -6.75
N VAL A 237 -14.02 15.62 -7.16
CA VAL A 237 -12.63 15.19 -6.98
C VAL A 237 -11.96 16.04 -5.89
N PRO A 238 -11.38 15.44 -4.84
CA PRO A 238 -10.74 16.20 -3.75
C PRO A 238 -9.70 17.23 -4.22
N ALA A 239 -8.84 16.85 -5.17
CA ALA A 239 -7.86 17.76 -5.75
C ALA A 239 -8.53 18.99 -6.41
N LEU A 240 -9.59 18.78 -7.20
CA LEU A 240 -10.32 19.85 -7.86
C LEU A 240 -11.06 20.75 -6.86
N GLU A 241 -11.69 20.17 -5.84
CA GLU A 241 -12.41 20.92 -4.82
C GLU A 241 -11.48 21.81 -4.00
N LEU A 242 -10.32 21.28 -3.62
CA LEU A 242 -9.29 22.08 -2.95
C LEU A 242 -8.76 23.18 -3.88
N THR A 243 -8.49 22.87 -5.15
CA THR A 243 -8.06 23.90 -6.12
C THR A 243 -9.08 25.02 -6.25
N ARG A 244 -10.37 24.72 -6.36
CA ARG A 244 -11.43 25.75 -6.40
C ARG A 244 -11.38 26.66 -5.17
N LYS A 245 -11.22 26.09 -3.98
CA LYS A 245 -11.07 26.86 -2.74
C LYS A 245 -9.79 27.69 -2.72
N MET A 246 -8.67 27.16 -3.21
CA MET A 246 -7.42 27.90 -3.26
C MET A 246 -7.52 29.11 -4.21
N LEU A 247 -8.16 28.92 -5.37
CA LEU A 247 -8.39 29.97 -6.36
C LEU A 247 -9.27 31.13 -5.87
N THR A 248 -10.17 30.90 -4.89
CA THR A 248 -10.96 32.00 -4.30
C THR A 248 -10.11 32.93 -3.44
N TYR A 249 -9.02 32.42 -2.87
CA TYR A 249 -8.08 33.22 -2.07
C TYR A 249 -6.94 33.79 -2.92
N ASP A 250 -6.35 32.97 -3.79
CA ASP A 250 -5.26 33.36 -4.67
C ASP A 250 -5.39 32.70 -6.04
N ARG A 251 -5.57 33.49 -7.09
CA ARG A 251 -5.69 33.00 -8.48
C ARG A 251 -4.42 32.31 -8.99
N ARG A 252 -3.24 32.59 -8.40
CA ARG A 252 -1.96 31.98 -8.82
C ARG A 252 -1.68 30.65 -8.13
N SER A 253 -2.53 30.22 -7.20
CA SER A 253 -2.36 28.99 -6.44
C SER A 253 -2.85 27.72 -7.16
N GLU A 254 -3.17 27.80 -8.47
CA GLU A 254 -3.60 26.64 -9.24
C GLU A 254 -2.45 25.61 -9.35
N PRO A 255 -2.68 24.34 -8.97
CA PRO A 255 -1.70 23.28 -9.17
C PRO A 255 -1.44 23.01 -10.65
N GLN A 256 -0.24 22.53 -10.97
CA GLN A 256 0.09 22.12 -12.33
C GLN A 256 -0.63 20.83 -12.72
N VAL A 257 -0.87 20.64 -14.02
CA VAL A 257 -1.42 19.37 -14.53
C VAL A 257 -0.44 18.23 -14.25
N GLY A 258 -0.91 17.17 -13.60
CA GLY A 258 -0.09 16.06 -13.11
C GLY A 258 0.42 16.24 -11.68
N GLU A 259 0.28 17.43 -11.08
CA GLU A 259 0.67 17.68 -9.69
C GLU A 259 -0.21 16.90 -8.71
N ARG A 260 0.41 16.38 -7.65
CA ARG A 260 -0.27 15.61 -6.60
C ARG A 260 -0.70 16.52 -5.47
N VAL A 261 -1.99 16.84 -5.39
CA VAL A 261 -2.55 17.71 -4.36
C VAL A 261 -2.76 16.92 -3.07
N PRO A 262 -2.09 17.30 -1.95
CA PRO A 262 -2.23 16.61 -0.68
C PRO A 262 -3.49 17.04 0.08
N TYR A 263 -4.17 16.10 0.73
CA TYR A 263 -5.38 16.39 1.51
C TYR A 263 -5.63 15.40 2.65
N VAL A 264 -6.42 15.83 3.61
CA VAL A 264 -6.92 15.01 4.73
C VAL A 264 -8.43 15.15 4.86
N ILE A 265 -9.05 14.20 5.56
CA ILE A 265 -10.50 14.19 5.80
C ILE A 265 -10.74 14.41 7.30
N ILE A 266 -11.46 15.49 7.60
CA ILE A 266 -11.78 15.89 8.97
C ILE A 266 -13.17 15.40 9.41
N TYR A 267 -13.42 15.43 10.71
CA TYR A 267 -14.78 15.27 11.22
C TYR A 267 -15.67 16.41 10.73
N GLY A 268 -16.94 16.11 10.55
CA GLY A 268 -17.99 17.09 10.28
C GLY A 268 -19.31 16.63 10.88
N THR A 269 -20.34 17.45 10.69
CA THR A 269 -21.68 17.10 11.15
C THR A 269 -22.21 15.86 10.41
N PRO A 270 -23.00 15.01 11.07
CA PRO A 270 -23.63 13.86 10.42
C PRO A 270 -24.42 14.28 9.17
N GLY A 271 -24.31 13.50 8.08
CA GLY A 271 -25.00 13.77 6.82
C GLY A 271 -24.26 14.68 5.83
N VAL A 272 -23.16 15.33 6.23
CA VAL A 272 -22.35 16.15 5.32
C VAL A 272 -21.60 15.26 4.31
N PRO A 273 -21.63 15.60 3.00
CA PRO A 273 -20.91 14.82 2.00
C PRO A 273 -19.39 14.91 2.22
N LEU A 274 -18.70 13.78 2.04
CA LEU A 274 -17.27 13.63 2.31
C LEU A 274 -16.41 14.69 1.61
N ILE A 275 -16.80 15.11 0.41
CA ILE A 275 -16.07 16.10 -0.39
C ILE A 275 -15.97 17.45 0.32
N GLN A 276 -16.96 17.83 1.14
CA GLN A 276 -16.94 19.06 1.93
C GLN A 276 -16.05 18.96 3.17
N LEU A 277 -15.73 17.74 3.62
CA LEU A 277 -14.86 17.44 4.75
C LEU A 277 -13.38 17.34 4.35
N VAL A 278 -13.06 17.55 3.08
CA VAL A 278 -11.68 17.60 2.58
C VAL A 278 -11.04 18.91 2.99
N ARG A 279 -9.84 18.84 3.58
CA ARG A 279 -9.01 19.98 3.99
C ARG A 279 -7.56 19.77 3.57
N ARG A 280 -6.83 20.87 3.42
CA ARG A 280 -5.37 20.80 3.23
C ARG A 280 -4.71 20.47 4.56
N PRO A 281 -3.58 19.74 4.57
CA PRO A 281 -2.86 19.44 5.81
C PRO A 281 -2.49 20.71 6.61
N VAL A 282 -2.13 21.80 5.92
CA VAL A 282 -1.77 23.08 6.55
C VAL A 282 -2.95 23.70 7.31
N GLU A 283 -4.17 23.60 6.77
CA GLU A 283 -5.38 24.14 7.43
C GLU A 283 -5.66 23.42 8.75
N VAL A 284 -5.45 22.10 8.78
CA VAL A 284 -5.63 21.28 9.98
C VAL A 284 -4.53 21.53 11.02
N LEU A 285 -3.33 21.93 10.58
CA LEU A 285 -2.25 22.31 11.51
C LEU A 285 -2.45 23.70 12.12
N GLN A 286 -3.09 24.62 11.38
CA GLN A 286 -3.38 25.97 11.83
C GLN A 286 -4.59 26.05 12.75
N ASP A 287 -5.61 25.21 12.52
CA ASP A 287 -6.84 25.23 13.29
C ASP A 287 -6.93 24.01 14.24
N PRO A 288 -6.80 24.21 15.56
CA PRO A 288 -6.86 23.12 16.55
C PRO A 288 -8.26 22.51 16.71
N THR A 289 -9.31 23.15 16.18
CA THR A 289 -10.67 22.61 16.21
C THR A 289 -10.87 21.50 15.18
N LEU A 290 -10.04 21.48 14.14
CA LEU A 290 -10.11 20.49 13.06
C LEU A 290 -9.40 19.20 13.48
N ARG A 291 -10.16 18.11 13.51
CA ARG A 291 -9.64 16.77 13.84
C ARG A 291 -9.86 15.81 12.69
N LEU A 292 -8.89 14.92 12.49
CA LEU A 292 -8.99 13.83 11.52
C LEU A 292 -10.20 12.95 11.83
N ASN A 293 -10.95 12.57 10.80
CA ASN A 293 -12.10 11.67 10.95
C ASN A 293 -11.63 10.22 11.18
N ALA A 294 -11.31 9.88 12.43
CA ALA A 294 -10.79 8.56 12.79
C ALA A 294 -11.74 7.44 12.35
N THR A 295 -13.05 7.62 12.50
CA THR A 295 -14.06 6.64 12.06
C THR A 295 -13.98 6.37 10.56
N TYR A 296 -13.86 7.42 9.73
CA TYR A 296 -13.69 7.28 8.28
C TYR A 296 -12.39 6.54 7.95
N TYR A 297 -11.26 6.95 8.52
CA TYR A 297 -9.97 6.31 8.22
C TYR A 297 -9.94 4.85 8.66
N ILE A 298 -10.49 4.51 9.82
CA ILE A 298 -10.53 3.12 10.30
C ILE A 298 -11.45 2.30 9.40
N THR A 299 -12.72 2.70 9.27
CA THR A 299 -13.74 1.86 8.62
C THR A 299 -13.65 1.84 7.10
N LYS A 300 -13.19 2.92 6.46
CA LYS A 300 -13.15 3.04 4.99
C LYS A 300 -11.76 2.88 4.39
N GLN A 301 -10.68 3.03 5.17
CA GLN A 301 -9.31 2.99 4.64
C GLN A 301 -8.49 1.84 5.21
N ILE A 302 -8.41 1.70 6.54
CA ILE A 302 -7.52 0.73 7.20
C ILE A 302 -8.12 -0.68 7.23
N LEU A 303 -9.37 -0.84 7.66
CA LEU A 303 -10.00 -2.15 7.82
C LEU A 303 -10.29 -2.86 6.49
N PRO A 304 -10.77 -2.20 5.41
CA PRO A 304 -11.14 -2.94 4.20
C PRO A 304 -10.00 -3.72 3.53
N PRO A 305 -8.76 -3.19 3.40
CA PRO A 305 -7.62 -3.96 2.90
C PRO A 305 -7.26 -5.15 3.79
N LEU A 306 -7.31 -4.99 5.12
CA LEU A 306 -7.08 -6.07 6.07
C LEU A 306 -8.16 -7.14 5.93
N ALA A 307 -9.43 -6.75 5.92
CA ALA A 307 -10.56 -7.66 5.78
C ALA A 307 -10.49 -8.49 4.51
N ARG A 308 -10.10 -7.91 3.37
CA ARG A 308 -9.94 -8.64 2.10
C ARG A 308 -8.82 -9.69 2.12
N ILE A 309 -7.88 -9.62 3.06
CA ILE A 309 -6.81 -10.63 3.21
C ILE A 309 -7.23 -11.65 4.27
N PHE A 310 -7.65 -11.18 5.45
CA PHE A 310 -7.97 -12.04 6.59
C PHE A 310 -9.28 -12.83 6.41
N SER A 311 -10.20 -12.35 5.56
CA SER A 311 -11.37 -13.14 5.14
C SER A 311 -11.00 -14.44 4.41
N LEU A 312 -9.85 -14.51 3.74
CA LEU A 312 -9.35 -15.74 3.11
C LEU A 312 -9.00 -16.83 4.15
N ILE A 313 -8.81 -16.42 5.41
CA ILE A 313 -8.53 -17.28 6.57
C ILE A 313 -9.78 -17.41 7.46
N GLY A 314 -10.92 -16.82 7.06
CA GLY A 314 -12.18 -16.88 7.81
C GLY A 314 -12.27 -15.92 8.99
N ILE A 315 -11.49 -14.83 9.00
CA ILE A 315 -11.45 -13.88 10.11
C ILE A 315 -12.17 -12.59 9.72
N ASP A 316 -13.10 -12.13 10.58
CA ASP A 316 -13.70 -10.80 10.46
C ASP A 316 -12.92 -9.74 11.24
N VAL A 317 -12.23 -8.87 10.52
CA VAL A 317 -11.43 -7.78 11.08
C VAL A 317 -12.31 -6.64 11.61
N PHE A 318 -13.55 -6.49 11.14
CA PHE A 318 -14.44 -5.44 11.63
C PHE A 318 -14.88 -5.70 13.07
N SER A 319 -15.09 -6.98 13.44
CA SER A 319 -15.34 -7.39 14.82
C SER A 319 -14.29 -6.84 15.80
N TRP A 320 -13.01 -6.85 15.42
CA TRP A 320 -11.91 -6.36 16.28
C TRP A 320 -12.05 -4.88 16.62
N TYR A 321 -12.61 -4.08 15.71
CA TYR A 321 -12.88 -2.68 15.95
C TYR A 321 -14.13 -2.48 16.80
N HIS A 322 -15.16 -3.31 16.63
CA HIS A 322 -16.39 -3.24 17.43
C HIS A 322 -16.19 -3.63 18.89
N GLU A 323 -15.23 -4.50 19.19
CA GLU A 323 -14.83 -4.86 20.55
C GLU A 323 -14.10 -3.73 21.30
N LEU A 324 -13.59 -2.72 20.61
CA LEU A 324 -12.87 -1.63 21.27
C LEU A 324 -13.82 -0.77 22.12
N PRO A 325 -13.38 -0.33 23.31
CA PRO A 325 -14.19 0.56 24.13
C PRO A 325 -14.37 1.89 23.38
N ARG A 326 -15.64 2.31 23.21
CA ARG A 326 -15.98 3.57 22.54
C ARG A 326 -15.74 4.78 23.46
N ILE A 327 -14.53 4.92 23.97
CA ILE A 327 -14.17 6.05 24.82
C ILE A 327 -13.85 7.23 23.89
N HIS A 328 -14.84 8.11 23.69
CA HIS A 328 -14.59 9.41 23.10
C HIS A 328 -14.01 10.31 24.19
N LYS A 329 -12.69 10.31 24.36
CA LYS A 329 -12.05 11.35 25.20
C LYS A 329 -12.26 12.70 24.50
N ALA A 330 -13.06 13.56 25.13
CA ALA A 330 -13.14 14.96 24.74
C ALA A 330 -11.74 15.55 24.91
N THR A 331 -11.07 15.84 23.80
CA THR A 331 -9.75 16.44 23.85
C THR A 331 -9.95 17.90 24.18
N SER A 332 -9.74 18.27 25.45
CA SER A 332 -9.73 19.65 25.89
C SER A 332 -8.50 20.33 25.29
N SER A 333 -8.69 21.20 24.30
CA SER A 333 -7.64 22.10 23.85
C SER A 333 -7.41 23.15 24.93
N SER A 334 -6.48 22.91 25.86
CA SER A 334 -5.99 23.93 26.78
C SER A 334 -4.99 24.83 26.04
N ARG A 335 -5.50 25.76 25.23
CA ARG A 335 -4.76 26.97 24.88
C ARG A 335 -5.62 28.16 25.27
N SER A 336 -5.14 28.90 26.26
CA SER A 336 -5.64 30.22 26.62
C SER A 336 -5.33 31.17 25.47
N GLU A 337 -6.32 31.43 24.61
CA GLU A 337 -6.28 32.61 23.73
C GLU A 337 -6.92 33.82 24.41
N PRO A 338 -6.40 35.04 24.16
CA PRO A 338 -6.90 36.26 24.77
C PRO A 338 -8.28 36.62 24.20
N GLU A 339 -9.06 37.32 25.02
CA GLU A 339 -10.45 37.76 24.85
C GLU A 339 -10.90 38.01 23.39
N GLY A 340 -11.36 36.96 22.73
CA GLY A 340 -12.06 36.99 21.44
C GLY A 340 -13.36 36.18 21.52
N ARG A 341 -14.39 36.60 20.77
CA ARG A 341 -15.74 36.01 20.77
C ARG A 341 -15.69 34.47 20.69
N LYS A 342 -16.15 33.82 21.74
CA LYS A 342 -16.21 32.35 21.88
C LYS A 342 -17.16 31.77 20.82
N GLY A 343 -16.67 30.87 19.98
CA GLY A 343 -17.37 30.34 18.80
C GLY A 343 -17.88 28.90 18.91
N THR A 344 -17.45 28.12 19.92
CA THR A 344 -17.87 26.71 20.06
C THR A 344 -18.21 26.35 21.51
N ILE A 345 -19.20 25.46 21.69
CA ILE A 345 -19.69 24.98 23.00
C ILE A 345 -18.53 24.42 23.86
N SER A 346 -17.52 23.79 23.25
CA SER A 346 -16.33 23.27 23.92
C SER A 346 -15.53 24.32 24.69
N GLN A 347 -15.61 25.60 24.32
CA GLN A 347 -14.92 26.71 25.01
C GLN A 347 -15.61 27.09 26.34
N TYR A 348 -16.79 26.53 26.61
CA TYR A 348 -17.53 26.69 27.87
C TYR A 348 -17.35 25.48 28.81
N PHE A 349 -16.77 24.37 28.32
CA PHE A 349 -16.52 23.16 29.10
C PHE A 349 -15.02 23.00 29.37
N THR A 350 -14.51 23.68 30.39
CA THR A 350 -13.15 23.43 30.90
C THR A 350 -13.18 22.18 31.80
N THR A 351 -13.24 20.99 31.21
CA THR A 351 -13.04 19.75 31.99
C THR A 351 -11.55 19.48 32.10
N LEU A 352 -10.92 19.87 33.21
CA LEU A 352 -9.57 19.42 33.52
C LEU A 352 -9.68 18.00 34.10
N HIS A 353 -8.81 17.09 33.66
CA HIS A 353 -8.67 15.77 34.29
C HIS A 353 -7.35 15.74 35.04
N CYS A 354 -7.34 15.12 36.22
CA CYS A 354 -6.10 14.96 36.96
C CYS A 354 -5.15 14.04 36.19
N PRO A 355 -3.91 14.44 35.88
CA PRO A 355 -2.97 13.60 35.13
C PRO A 355 -2.52 12.34 35.89
N VAL A 356 -2.84 12.22 37.18
CA VAL A 356 -2.44 11.11 38.06
C VAL A 356 -3.55 10.07 38.18
N CYS A 357 -4.81 10.48 38.34
CA CYS A 357 -5.95 9.56 38.54
C CYS A 357 -7.02 9.63 37.44
N ASP A 358 -6.88 10.51 36.44
CA ASP A 358 -7.83 10.76 35.34
C ASP A 358 -9.22 11.26 35.80
N ASP A 359 -9.38 11.62 37.09
CA ASP A 359 -10.63 12.19 37.63
C ASP A 359 -10.85 13.65 37.20
N LEU A 360 -12.12 14.06 37.10
CA LEU A 360 -12.51 15.43 36.81
C LEU A 360 -12.08 16.40 37.92
N THR A 361 -11.37 17.45 37.55
CA THR A 361 -10.92 18.51 38.47
C THR A 361 -11.14 19.88 37.85
N GLN A 362 -11.14 20.91 38.70
CA GLN A 362 -11.11 22.31 38.26
C GLN A 362 -9.71 22.92 38.37
N HIS A 363 -8.77 22.23 39.02
CA HIS A 363 -7.47 22.77 39.45
C HIS A 363 -6.29 22.03 38.77
N GLY A 364 -6.56 21.22 37.75
CA GLY A 364 -5.55 20.44 37.01
C GLY A 364 -5.06 19.18 37.73
N ILE A 365 -4.98 19.17 39.06
CA ILE A 365 -4.63 18.01 39.89
C ILE A 365 -5.70 17.84 40.99
N CYS A 366 -6.05 16.60 41.34
CA CYS A 366 -6.98 16.31 42.42
C CYS A 366 -6.42 16.82 43.76
N SER A 367 -7.07 17.86 44.29
CA SER A 367 -6.68 18.52 45.55
C SER A 367 -6.80 17.60 46.77
N LYS A 368 -7.64 16.55 46.70
CA LYS A 368 -7.93 15.66 47.84
C LYS A 368 -7.07 14.38 47.91
N SER A 369 -6.37 13.97 46.84
CA SER A 369 -5.72 12.65 46.79
C SER A 369 -4.37 12.61 46.07
N CYS A 370 -4.21 13.37 44.97
CA CYS A 370 -3.00 13.30 44.14
C CYS A 370 -1.94 14.35 44.51
N CYS A 371 -2.35 15.49 45.08
CA CYS A 371 -1.40 16.48 45.62
C CYS A 371 -0.68 16.01 46.88
N SER A 372 -1.28 15.11 47.66
CA SER A 372 -0.73 14.59 48.92
C SER A 372 0.24 13.42 48.74
N HIS A 373 0.34 12.83 47.54
CA HIS A 373 1.24 11.72 47.23
C HIS A 373 2.08 11.99 45.97
N PRO A 374 3.04 12.94 46.01
CA PRO A 374 3.99 13.12 44.93
C PRO A 374 4.87 11.85 44.79
N GLN A 375 5.06 11.37 43.54
CA GLN A 375 6.02 10.29 43.30
C GLN A 375 7.43 10.73 43.74
N PRO A 376 8.18 9.90 44.48
CA PRO A 376 9.56 10.22 44.82
C PRO A 376 10.39 10.34 43.54
N ARG A 377 11.19 11.41 43.42
CA ARG A 377 12.14 11.59 42.31
C ARG A 377 13.07 10.38 42.27
N ASN A 378 13.17 9.73 41.10
CA ASN A 378 14.24 8.76 40.83
C ASN A 378 15.60 9.47 40.99
N PRO A 379 16.50 9.04 41.90
CA PRO A 379 17.79 9.66 42.12
C PRO A 379 18.81 9.21 41.06
N GLY A 380 18.52 9.46 39.78
CA GLY A 380 19.26 8.84 38.66
C GLY A 380 19.58 9.72 37.46
N VAL A 381 19.37 11.04 37.53
CA VAL A 381 19.89 11.96 36.49
C VAL A 381 20.35 13.25 37.18
N GLY A 382 21.62 13.28 37.57
CA GLY A 382 22.33 14.49 37.96
C GLY A 382 22.89 15.20 36.73
N THR A 383 22.62 16.51 36.69
CA THR A 383 23.28 17.62 35.95
C THR A 383 23.94 17.34 34.61
#